data_AF-A0A7C4ZWG1-F1
#
_entry.id   AF-A0A7C4ZWG1-F1
#
_cell.length_a   1.000
_cell.length_b   1.000
_cell.length_c   1.000
_cell.angle_alpha   90.00
_cell.angle_beta   90.00
_cell.angle_gamma   90.00
#
_symmetry.space_group_name_H-M   'P 1'
#
loop_
_entity.id
_entity.type
_entity.pdbx_description
1 polymer ?
#
loop_
_entity_poly.entity_id
_entity_poly.type
_entity_poly.pdbx_seq_one_letter_code
_entity_poly.pdbx_strand_id
1 'polypeptide(L)' 'MFRRREELRKWLYEVVKKFRQKGATSPDKAMTVEELGLPPIFKEAMKRRLGCLGIFVEVNGKYYLSEERLNQIEEMKAA' A
#
# COMPACT_ATOMS: atom_id res chain seq x y z
N MET A 1 4.09 14.28 -19.37
CA MET A 1 2.87 13.59 -18.88
C MET A 1 3.24 12.67 -17.69
N PHE A 2 3.49 13.21 -16.50
CA PHE A 2 3.88 12.41 -15.30
C PHE A 2 3.21 12.86 -13.99
N ARG A 3 2.28 13.83 -14.03
CA ARG A 3 1.66 14.44 -12.83
C ARG A 3 0.89 13.48 -11.93
N ARG A 4 0.54 12.27 -12.42
CA ARG A 4 -0.24 11.27 -11.69
C ARG A 4 0.60 10.29 -10.85
N ARG A 5 1.94 10.32 -10.93
CA ARG A 5 2.83 9.44 -10.11
C ARG A 5 3.08 10.03 -8.72
N GLU A 6 3.29 11.33 -8.61
CA GLU A 6 3.58 11.99 -7.33
C GLU A 6 2.38 12.02 -6.38
N GLU A 7 1.18 12.26 -6.88
CA GLU A 7 -0.04 12.25 -6.05
C GLU A 7 -0.33 10.86 -5.46
N LEU A 8 -0.18 9.83 -6.29
CA LEU A 8 -0.36 8.44 -5.88
C LEU A 8 0.71 8.02 -4.86
N ARG A 9 1.91 8.59 -4.96
CA ARG A 9 3.02 8.37 -4.02
C ARG A 9 2.77 9.04 -2.67
N LYS A 10 2.28 10.29 -2.65
CA LYS A 10 1.84 10.95 -1.41
C LYS A 10 0.74 10.15 -0.73
N TRP A 11 -0.26 9.71 -1.49
CA TRP A 11 -1.35 8.88 -0.99
C TRP A 11 -0.85 7.51 -0.47
N LEU A 12 0.05 6.84 -1.21
CA LEU A 12 0.73 5.62 -0.76
C LEU A 12 1.45 5.81 0.58
N TYR A 13 2.17 6.92 0.72
CA TYR A 13 2.92 7.22 1.95
C TYR A 13 1.97 7.45 3.14
N GLU A 14 0.84 8.12 2.92
CA GLU A 14 -0.20 8.25 3.96
C GLU A 14 -0.81 6.91 4.34
N VAL A 15 -1.09 6.05 3.35
CA VAL A 15 -1.60 4.71 3.62
C VAL A 15 -0.57 3.89 4.38
N VAL A 16 0.69 3.86 3.94
CA VAL A 16 1.81 3.18 4.61
C VAL A 16 1.95 3.64 6.06
N LYS A 17 1.85 4.94 6.31
CA LYS A 17 1.89 5.50 7.66
C LYS A 17 0.75 4.96 8.53
N LYS A 18 -0.48 4.87 7.99
CA LYS A 18 -1.62 4.25 8.68
C LYS A 18 -1.39 2.75 8.95
N PHE A 19 -0.88 2.02 7.97
CA PHE A 19 -0.52 0.60 8.13
C PHE A 19 0.52 0.40 9.24
N ARG A 20 1.58 1.23 9.27
CA ARG A 20 2.62 1.18 10.30
C ARG A 20 2.08 1.56 11.69
N GLN A 21 1.19 2.56 11.76
CA GLN A 21 0.54 2.98 13.00
C GLN A 21 -0.42 1.90 13.56
N LYS A 22 -1.10 1.18 12.67
CA LYS A 22 -1.97 0.03 13.00
C LYS A 22 -1.17 -1.27 13.20
N GLY A 23 0.09 -1.31 12.79
CA GLY A 23 0.96 -2.49 12.90
C GLY A 23 0.79 -3.53 11.79
N ALA A 24 0.06 -3.24 10.71
CA ALA A 24 -0.22 -4.18 9.62
C ALA A 24 0.93 -4.29 8.60
N THR A 25 2.17 -4.41 9.09
CA THR A 25 3.40 -4.51 8.27
C THR A 25 3.89 -5.95 8.10
N SER A 26 3.09 -6.92 8.52
CA SER A 26 3.44 -8.35 8.43
C SER A 26 2.20 -9.15 8.07
N PRO A 27 2.37 -10.30 7.39
CA PRO A 27 1.25 -11.19 7.06
C PRO A 27 0.48 -11.64 8.31
N ASP A 28 1.17 -11.80 9.43
CA ASP A 28 0.58 -12.16 10.73
C ASP A 28 -0.33 -11.04 11.29
N LYS A 29 0.01 -9.79 11.00
CA LYS A 29 -0.75 -8.59 11.39
C LYS A 29 -1.59 -8.04 10.24
N ALA A 30 -1.84 -8.84 9.20
CA ALA A 30 -2.66 -8.40 8.09
C ALA A 30 -4.04 -7.97 8.60
N MET A 31 -4.50 -6.80 8.16
CA MET A 31 -5.78 -6.22 8.57
C MET A 31 -6.62 -5.92 7.35
N THR A 32 -7.94 -6.00 7.48
CA THR A 32 -8.84 -5.61 6.38
C THR A 32 -8.79 -4.09 6.17
N VAL A 33 -9.20 -3.65 4.98
CA VAL A 33 -9.36 -2.21 4.69
C VAL A 33 -10.26 -1.50 5.70
N GLU A 34 -11.26 -2.21 6.22
CA GLU A 34 -12.17 -1.73 7.25
C GLU A 34 -11.44 -1.52 8.59
N GLU A 35 -10.65 -2.49 9.02
CA GLU A 35 -9.84 -2.38 10.25
C GLU A 35 -8.75 -1.30 10.14
N LEU A 36 -8.20 -1.09 8.95
CA LEU A 36 -7.22 -0.03 8.69
C LEU A 36 -7.83 1.37 8.57
N GLY A 37 -9.17 1.46 8.51
CA GLY A 37 -9.87 2.73 8.27
C GLY A 37 -9.53 3.32 6.91
N LEU A 38 -9.33 2.46 5.92
CA LEU A 38 -9.02 2.84 4.55
C LEU A 38 -10.30 2.93 3.73
N PRO A 39 -10.44 3.98 2.90
CA PRO A 39 -11.61 4.12 2.06
C PRO A 39 -11.71 2.96 1.04
N PRO A 40 -12.93 2.57 0.62
CA PRO A 40 -13.15 1.47 -0.33
C PRO A 40 -12.46 1.68 -1.68
N ILE A 41 -12.15 2.93 -2.04
CA ILE A 41 -11.32 3.28 -3.19
C ILE A 41 -9.92 2.63 -3.14
N PHE A 42 -9.44 2.25 -1.96
CA PHE A 42 -8.20 1.49 -1.79
C PHE A 42 -8.27 0.11 -2.46
N LYS A 43 -9.40 -0.58 -2.33
CA LYS A 43 -9.64 -1.89 -2.97
C LYS A 43 -9.68 -1.76 -4.50
N GLU A 44 -10.23 -0.66 -5.00
CA GLU A 44 -10.25 -0.35 -6.43
C GLU A 44 -8.86 0.04 -6.95
N ALA A 45 -8.08 0.78 -6.17
CA ALA A 45 -6.68 1.08 -6.47
C ALA A 45 -5.81 -0.19 -6.47
N MET A 46 -6.07 -1.14 -5.57
CA MET A 46 -5.48 -2.48 -5.54
C MET A 46 -5.73 -3.25 -6.85
N LYS A 47 -6.97 -3.26 -7.35
CA LYS A 47 -7.30 -3.92 -8.63
C LYS A 47 -6.68 -3.27 -9.87
N ARG A 48 -6.16 -2.04 -9.75
CA ARG A 48 -5.59 -1.28 -10.88
C ARG A 48 -4.07 -1.16 -10.81
N ARG A 49 -3.58 -0.26 -9.96
CA ARG A 49 -2.15 0.15 -9.92
C ARG A 49 -1.41 -0.43 -8.71
N LEU A 50 -2.05 -0.45 -7.55
CA LEU A 50 -1.41 -0.89 -6.30
C LEU A 50 -1.13 -2.39 -6.29
N GLY A 51 -2.05 -3.21 -6.82
CA GLY A 51 -1.83 -4.66 -6.95
C GLY A 51 -0.73 -5.00 -7.94
N CYS A 52 -0.55 -4.18 -8.98
CA CYS A 52 0.53 -4.34 -9.96
C CYS A 52 1.90 -3.96 -9.39
N LEU A 53 1.94 -3.03 -8.42
CA LEU A 53 3.17 -2.67 -7.71
C LEU A 53 3.56 -3.72 -6.64
N GLY A 54 2.62 -4.58 -6.24
CA GLY A 54 2.87 -5.67 -5.30
C GLY A 54 3.20 -5.26 -3.87
N ILE A 55 3.10 -3.97 -3.52
CA ILE A 55 3.48 -3.39 -2.21
C ILE A 55 2.56 -3.86 -1.08
N PHE A 56 1.27 -3.98 -1.40
CA PHE A 56 0.26 -4.52 -0.51
C PHE A 56 -0.07 -5.92 -0.96
N VAL A 57 0.05 -6.86 -0.04
CA VAL A 57 -0.26 -8.26 -0.31
C VAL A 57 -1.58 -8.58 0.37
N GLU A 58 -2.52 -9.09 -0.43
CA GLU A 58 -3.80 -9.60 0.07
C GLU A 58 -3.61 -11.06 0.52
N VAL A 59 -3.87 -11.33 1.79
CA VAL A 59 -3.90 -12.67 2.36
C VAL A 59 -5.25 -12.86 3.02
N ASN A 60 -6.07 -13.76 2.46
CA ASN A 60 -7.37 -14.13 3.02
C ASN A 60 -8.32 -12.91 3.21
N GLY A 61 -8.32 -11.98 2.25
CA GLY A 61 -9.13 -10.74 2.32
C GLY A 61 -8.61 -9.67 3.28
N LYS A 62 -7.49 -9.93 3.96
CA LYS A 62 -6.73 -8.97 4.75
C LYS A 62 -5.56 -8.44 3.94
N TYR A 63 -5.13 -7.23 4.23
CA TYR A 63 -4.03 -6.56 3.57
C TYR A 63 -2.91 -6.34 4.56
N TYR A 64 -1.68 -6.61 4.14
CA TYR A 64 -0.50 -6.15 4.86
C TYR A 64 0.44 -5.38 3.94
N LEU A 65 1.22 -4.51 4.56
CA LEU A 65 2.28 -3.77 3.89
C LEU A 65 3.56 -4.59 3.93
N SER A 66 4.12 -4.91 2.76
CA SER A 66 5.46 -5.49 2.66
C SER A 66 6.52 -4.37 2.64
N GLU A 67 7.23 -4.16 3.75
CA GLU A 67 8.33 -3.17 3.83
C GLU A 67 9.42 -3.42 2.78
N GLU A 68 9.71 -4.69 2.46
CA GLU A 68 10.68 -5.08 1.43
C GLU A 68 10.31 -4.52 0.04
N ARG A 69 9.01 -4.49 -0.30
CA ARG A 69 8.50 -3.96 -1.57
C ARG A 69 8.26 -2.46 -1.54
N LEU A 70 8.04 -1.87 -0.37
CA LEU A 70 8.06 -0.42 -0.19
C LEU A 70 9.44 0.14 -0.55
N ASN A 71 10.50 -0.56 -0.14
CA ASN A 71 11.87 -0.18 -0.44
C ASN A 71 12.16 -0.18 -1.95
N GLN A 72 11.54 -1.07 -2.73
CA GLN A 72 11.64 -1.04 -4.20
C GLN A 72 11.04 0.23 -4.83
N ILE A 73 9.98 0.81 -4.26
CA ILE A 73 9.46 2.11 -4.72
C ILE A 73 10.44 3.23 -4.37
N GLU A 74 11.07 3.14 -3.19
CA GLU A 74 12.12 4.07 -2.80
C GLU A 74 13.40 3.90 -3.62
N GLU A 75 13.67 2.71 -4.15
CA GLU A 75 14.82 2.45 -5.01
C GLU A 75 14.56 2.92 -6.46
N MET A 76 13.31 2.86 -6.91
CA MET A 76 12.84 3.51 -8.15
C MET A 76 12.95 5.06 -8.12
N LYS A 77 13.41 5.64 -7.00
CA LYS A 77 13.79 7.05 -6.81
C LYS A 77 15.14 7.38 -7.47
N ALA A 78 15.92 6.38 -7.84
CA ALA A 78 17.31 6.54 -8.27
C ALA A 78 17.58 6.33 -9.78
N ALA A 79 16.55 6.09 -10.61
CA ALA A 79 16.71 5.88 -12.05
C ALA A 79 15.92 6.89 -12.89
#